data_AF-A0A914Z9Y3-F1
#
_entry.id   AF-A0A914Z9Y3-F1
#
_cell.length_a   1.000
_cell.length_b   1.000
_cell.length_c   1.000
_cell.angle_alpha   90.00
_cell.angle_beta   90.00
_cell.angle_gamma   90.00
#
_symmetry.space_group_name_H-M   'P 1'
#
loop_
_entity.id
_entity.type
_entity.pdbx_description
1 polymer ?
#
loop_
_entity_poly.entity_id
_entity_poly.type
_entity_poly.pdbx_seq_one_letter_code
_entity_poly.pdbx_strand_id
1 'polypeptide(L)'
;MQEIVEILEVYQKKNFIKIEQFAFVDFDAATISNIGINPMLELNSRNQPLALTDCLMKYREASEFIIVADVDDVLFPERKPFYNEFTFWSKIYSNSSAFMYFRSYAKIEVAETFKKFSFEKTIKSLRKVDILDIGKTVYKTAKAEVAWIHWPGLKNASTATIPPNKGRMLHVQIKKSALYMVN
;
A
#
# COMPACT_ATOMS: atom_id res chain seq x y z
N MET A 1 2.47 -10.43 13.73
CA MET A 1 3.23 -10.16 12.48
C MET A 1 3.55 -11.45 11.74
N GLN A 2 4.05 -12.48 12.43
CA GLN A 2 4.35 -13.80 11.86
C GLN A 2 3.18 -14.43 11.09
N GLU A 3 1.97 -14.36 11.64
CA GLU A 3 0.74 -14.87 11.00
C GLU A 3 0.43 -14.23 9.62
N ILE A 4 0.69 -12.92 9.44
CA ILE A 4 0.45 -12.25 8.16
C ILE A 4 1.48 -12.71 7.12
N VAL A 5 2.75 -12.86 7.51
CA VAL A 5 3.81 -13.31 6.62
C VAL A 5 3.52 -14.73 6.12
N GLU A 6 3.10 -15.63 7.01
CA GLU A 6 2.71 -17.00 6.64
C GLU A 6 1.56 -17.02 5.62
N ILE A 7 0.55 -16.15 5.80
CA ILE A 7 -0.52 -16.00 4.82
C ILE A 7 0.06 -15.53 3.48
N LEU A 8 0.85 -14.45 3.47
CA LEU A 8 1.44 -13.92 2.24
C LEU A 8 2.31 -14.96 1.53
N GLU A 9 3.06 -15.79 2.25
CA GLU A 9 3.85 -16.88 1.66
C GLU A 9 2.99 -17.92 0.96
N VAL A 10 1.80 -18.23 1.50
CA VAL A 10 0.82 -19.09 0.81
C VAL A 10 0.36 -18.46 -0.50
N TYR A 11 0.10 -17.15 -0.52
CA TYR A 11 -0.26 -16.44 -1.75
C TYR A 11 0.90 -16.39 -2.76
N GLN A 12 2.14 -16.24 -2.28
CA GLN A 12 3.33 -16.30 -3.13
C GLN A 12 3.51 -17.69 -3.75
N LYS A 13 3.34 -18.77 -2.98
CA LYS A 13 3.41 -20.16 -3.50
C LYS A 13 2.36 -20.43 -4.59
N LYS A 14 1.25 -19.69 -4.57
CA LYS A 14 0.19 -19.73 -5.61
C LYS A 14 0.41 -18.73 -6.75
N ASN A 15 1.54 -18.03 -6.80
CA ASN A 15 1.88 -17.01 -7.79
C ASN A 15 0.91 -15.82 -7.85
N PHE A 16 0.20 -15.52 -6.76
CA PHE A 16 -0.67 -14.33 -6.69
C PHE A 16 0.09 -13.05 -6.35
N ILE A 17 1.14 -13.18 -5.55
CA ILE A 17 1.97 -12.06 -5.11
C ILE A 17 3.45 -12.44 -5.18
N LYS A 18 4.31 -11.43 -5.10
CA LYS A 18 5.73 -11.59 -4.86
C LYS A 18 6.11 -10.80 -3.61
N ILE A 19 6.68 -11.47 -2.63
CA ILE A 19 7.22 -10.84 -1.42
C ILE A 19 8.67 -10.46 -1.72
N GLU A 20 9.00 -9.20 -1.49
CA GLU A 20 10.35 -8.67 -1.59
C GLU A 20 10.79 -8.30 -0.17
N GLN A 21 11.83 -8.96 0.32
CA GLN A 21 12.40 -8.59 1.61
C GLN A 21 13.27 -7.35 1.43
N PHE A 22 13.02 -6.33 2.23
CA PHE A 22 13.88 -5.16 2.28
C PHE A 22 15.23 -5.57 2.88
N ALA A 23 16.32 -5.28 2.19
CA ALA A 23 17.65 -5.70 2.62
C ALA A 23 18.06 -4.95 3.89
N PHE A 24 18.47 -5.72 4.92
CA PHE A 24 19.05 -5.19 6.13
C PHE A 24 20.52 -5.58 6.21
N VAL A 25 21.38 -4.62 6.53
CA VAL A 25 22.77 -4.91 6.90
C VAL A 25 22.80 -5.15 8.40
N ASP A 26 23.18 -6.37 8.80
CA ASP A 26 23.42 -6.66 10.20
C ASP A 26 24.85 -6.25 10.56
N PHE A 27 24.99 -5.21 11.38
CA PHE A 27 26.29 -4.75 11.85
C PHE A 27 26.67 -5.55 13.10
N ASP A 28 27.88 -6.10 13.11
CA ASP A 28 28.35 -6.83 14.29
C ASP A 28 28.49 -5.91 15.52
N ALA A 29 28.49 -6.53 16.70
CA ALA A 29 28.53 -5.81 17.97
C ALA A 29 29.80 -4.95 18.12
N ALA A 30 30.92 -5.36 17.52
CA ALA A 30 32.17 -4.61 17.56
C ALA A 30 32.06 -3.31 16.75
N THR A 31 31.44 -3.38 15.57
CA THR A 31 31.19 -2.24 14.68
C THR A 31 30.24 -1.25 15.33
N ILE A 32 29.14 -1.73 15.93
CA ILE A 32 28.19 -0.87 16.65
C ILE A 32 28.88 -0.19 17.85
N SER A 33 29.69 -0.94 18.61
CA SER A 33 30.42 -0.39 19.76
C SER A 33 31.46 0.66 19.35
N ASN A 34 32.12 0.48 18.22
CA ASN A 34 33.14 1.41 17.71
C ASN A 34 32.53 2.72 17.20
N ILE A 35 31.38 2.63 16.51
CA ILE A 35 30.69 3.80 15.93
C ILE A 35 29.80 4.47 16.99
N GLY A 36 29.45 3.76 18.07
CA GLY A 36 28.63 4.26 19.17
C GLY A 36 27.13 4.36 18.86
N ILE A 37 26.74 4.03 17.62
CA ILE A 37 25.36 4.00 17.15
C ILE A 37 25.15 2.79 16.24
N ASN A 38 23.92 2.31 16.14
CA ASN A 38 23.54 1.36 15.10
C ASN A 38 22.94 2.13 13.92
N PRO A 39 23.65 2.24 12.78
CA PRO A 39 23.15 3.00 11.63
C PRO A 39 21.80 2.50 11.12
N MET A 40 21.48 1.21 11.28
CA MET A 40 20.18 0.66 10.87
C MET A 40 19.03 0.98 11.85
N LEU A 41 19.35 1.42 13.06
CA LEU A 41 18.34 1.94 13.99
C LEU A 41 18.17 3.45 13.83
N GLU A 42 19.26 4.16 13.52
CA GLU A 42 19.27 5.63 13.39
C GLU A 42 18.86 6.12 11.99
N LEU A 43 19.21 5.38 10.94
CA LEU A 43 18.74 5.70 9.60
C LEU A 43 17.27 5.31 9.50
N ASN A 44 16.55 6.13 8.74
CA ASN A 44 15.25 5.86 8.15
C ASN A 44 15.14 4.51 7.41
N SER A 45 16.16 3.64 7.41
CA SER A 45 16.21 2.27 6.90
C SER A 45 15.05 1.36 7.36
N ARG A 46 14.34 1.70 8.44
CA ARG A 46 13.08 1.04 8.85
C ARG A 46 11.81 1.73 8.34
N ASN A 47 11.96 2.80 7.58
CA ASN A 47 10.85 3.61 7.15
C ASN A 47 10.21 3.00 5.90
N GLN A 48 8.89 2.94 5.92
CA GLN A 48 8.06 2.54 4.80
C GLN A 48 8.43 3.27 3.48
N PRO A 49 8.77 4.58 3.46
CA PRO A 49 9.21 5.28 2.25
C PRO A 49 10.41 4.66 1.51
N LEU A 50 11.44 4.17 2.21
CA LEU A 50 12.61 3.58 1.55
C LEU A 50 12.28 2.27 0.86
N ALA A 51 11.54 1.38 1.53
CA ALA A 51 11.09 0.12 0.92
C ALA A 51 10.18 0.36 -0.30
N LEU A 52 9.30 1.35 -0.21
CA LEU A 52 8.45 1.75 -1.33
C LEU A 52 9.26 2.35 -2.48
N THR A 53 10.29 3.13 -2.18
CA THR A 53 11.17 3.73 -3.19
C THR A 53 12.03 2.67 -3.88
N ASP A 54 12.54 1.69 -3.13
CA ASP A 54 13.24 0.53 -3.71
C ASP A 54 12.33 -0.25 -4.67
N CYS A 55 11.07 -0.51 -4.28
CA CYS A 55 10.07 -1.10 -5.17
C CYS A 55 9.82 -0.24 -6.43
N LEU A 56 9.65 1.07 -6.26
CA LEU A 56 9.46 2.00 -7.39
C LEU A 56 10.63 1.91 -8.37
N MET A 57 11.88 1.94 -7.87
CA MET A 57 13.09 1.86 -8.71
C MET A 57 13.18 0.51 -9.43
N LYS A 58 12.93 -0.59 -8.71
CA LYS A 58 12.99 -1.95 -9.26
C LYS A 58 12.03 -2.18 -10.43
N TYR A 59 10.81 -1.63 -10.32
CA TYR A 59 9.76 -1.84 -11.32
C TYR A 59 9.58 -0.66 -12.27
N ARG A 60 10.43 0.37 -12.19
CA ARG A 60 10.30 1.62 -12.95
C ARG A 60 10.23 1.41 -14.46
N GLU A 61 11.08 0.53 -14.97
CA GLU A 61 11.19 0.23 -16.40
C GLU A 61 10.20 -0.85 -16.86
N ALA A 62 9.61 -1.59 -15.93
CA ALA A 62 8.70 -2.70 -16.21
C ALA A 62 7.22 -2.31 -16.17
N SER A 63 6.90 -1.10 -15.69
CA SER A 63 5.52 -0.64 -15.49
C SER A 63 5.40 0.85 -15.76
N GLU A 64 4.30 1.29 -16.38
CA GLU A 64 4.02 2.72 -16.59
C GLU A 64 3.47 3.39 -15.32
N PHE A 65 2.73 2.61 -14.53
CA PHE A 65 2.11 3.06 -13.29
C PHE A 65 2.34 2.05 -12.16
N ILE A 66 2.57 2.55 -10.94
CA ILE A 66 2.68 1.74 -9.72
C ILE A 66 1.72 2.29 -8.68
N ILE A 67 0.88 1.42 -8.11
CA ILE A 67 0.03 1.75 -6.97
C ILE A 67 0.81 1.49 -5.70
N VAL A 68 0.84 2.46 -4.80
CA VAL A 68 1.42 2.34 -3.47
C VAL A 68 0.30 2.48 -2.45
N ALA A 69 -0.07 1.37 -1.82
CA ALA A 69 -1.18 1.26 -0.88
C ALA A 69 -0.90 0.20 0.20
N ASP A 70 -1.67 0.20 1.28
CA ASP A 70 -1.62 -0.86 2.29
C ASP A 70 -2.34 -2.13 1.79
N VAL A 71 -2.06 -3.28 2.41
CA VAL A 71 -2.67 -4.58 2.02
C VAL A 71 -4.19 -4.63 2.22
N ASP A 72 -4.73 -3.76 3.07
CA ASP A 72 -6.15 -3.61 3.36
C ASP A 72 -6.80 -2.47 2.57
N ASP A 73 -6.08 -1.84 1.65
CA ASP A 73 -6.61 -0.84 0.73
C ASP A 73 -7.06 -1.48 -0.59
N VAL A 74 -8.24 -1.09 -1.08
CA VAL A 74 -8.78 -1.53 -2.37
C VAL A 74 -9.18 -0.33 -3.20
N LEU A 75 -8.53 -0.19 -4.37
CA LEU A 75 -8.89 0.84 -5.35
C LEU A 75 -9.97 0.32 -6.30
N PHE A 76 -11.06 1.07 -6.41
CA PHE A 76 -12.13 0.84 -7.38
C PHE A 76 -12.05 1.91 -8.47
N PRO A 77 -11.58 1.55 -9.68
CA PRO A 77 -11.47 2.51 -10.77
C PRO A 77 -12.85 2.76 -11.39
N GLU A 78 -13.11 3.99 -11.84
CA GLU A 78 -14.30 4.27 -12.66
C GLU A 78 -14.14 3.73 -14.08
N ARG A 79 -12.91 3.82 -14.60
CA ARG A 79 -12.55 3.40 -15.95
C ARG A 79 -11.76 2.10 -15.84
N LYS A 80 -12.43 0.98 -16.04
CA LYS A 80 -11.79 -0.34 -16.04
C LYS A 80 -11.11 -0.62 -17.40
N PRO A 81 -9.99 -1.36 -17.41
CA PRO A 81 -9.16 -1.76 -16.26
C PRO A 81 -8.37 -0.57 -15.70
N PHE A 82 -7.69 -0.74 -14.55
CA PHE A 82 -6.88 0.30 -13.88
C PHE A 82 -6.01 1.14 -14.84
N TYR A 83 -5.39 0.49 -15.84
CA TYR A 83 -4.57 1.16 -16.84
C TYR A 83 -5.32 2.32 -17.53
N ASN A 84 -6.58 2.12 -17.93
CA ASN A 84 -7.38 3.15 -18.59
C ASN A 84 -7.64 4.36 -17.68
N GLU A 85 -7.91 4.12 -16.39
CA GLU A 85 -8.07 5.18 -15.40
C GLU A 85 -6.78 6.01 -15.28
N PHE A 86 -5.63 5.35 -15.16
CA PHE A 86 -4.36 6.03 -14.94
C PHE A 86 -3.87 6.76 -16.19
N THR A 87 -4.06 6.19 -17.39
CA THR A 87 -3.77 6.87 -18.65
C THR A 87 -4.68 8.10 -18.84
N PHE A 88 -5.96 8.01 -18.46
CA PHE A 88 -6.88 9.16 -18.51
C PHE A 88 -6.37 10.30 -17.62
N TRP A 89 -6.03 10.01 -16.37
CA TRP A 89 -5.48 11.03 -15.48
C TRP A 89 -4.10 11.54 -15.91
N SER A 90 -3.28 10.71 -16.54
CA SER A 90 -1.98 11.13 -17.09
C SER A 90 -2.13 12.14 -18.23
N LYS A 91 -3.23 12.06 -19.00
CA LYS A 91 -3.55 13.06 -20.02
C LYS A 91 -4.05 14.38 -19.42
N ILE A 92 -4.90 14.31 -18.40
CA ILE A 92 -5.45 15.50 -17.72
C ILE A 92 -4.38 16.22 -16.89
N TYR A 93 -3.60 15.46 -16.12
CA TYR A 93 -2.54 15.94 -15.23
C TYR A 93 -1.17 15.57 -15.79
N SER A 94 -0.88 16.06 -17.00
CA SER A 94 0.33 15.71 -17.76
C SER A 94 1.63 16.00 -17.00
N ASN A 95 1.66 17.10 -16.23
CA ASN A 95 2.83 17.54 -15.45
C ASN A 95 2.96 16.83 -14.10
N SER A 96 1.93 16.12 -13.63
CA SER A 96 2.01 15.40 -12.36
C SER A 96 2.79 14.09 -12.51
N SER A 97 3.53 13.74 -11.47
CA SER A 97 4.25 12.45 -11.36
C SER A 97 3.44 11.41 -10.59
N ALA A 98 2.37 11.82 -9.93
CA ALA A 98 1.53 10.93 -9.15
C ALA A 98 0.08 11.40 -9.07
N PHE A 99 -0.82 10.46 -8.79
CA PHE A 99 -2.24 10.65 -8.56
C PHE A 99 -2.60 10.19 -7.16
N MET A 100 -3.08 11.09 -6.31
CA MET A 100 -3.56 10.75 -4.97
C MET A 100 -5.07 10.51 -4.99
N TYR A 101 -5.47 9.31 -4.60
CA TYR A 101 -6.88 8.94 -4.42
C TYR A 101 -7.23 9.01 -2.94
N PHE A 102 -8.14 9.90 -2.57
CA PHE A 102 -8.66 9.92 -1.21
C PHE A 102 -9.21 8.54 -0.81
N ARG A 103 -8.99 8.19 0.45
CA ARG A 103 -9.52 6.94 1.00
C ARG A 103 -10.78 7.19 1.80
N SER A 104 -11.72 6.27 1.69
CA SER A 104 -12.83 6.15 2.63
C SER A 104 -12.67 4.87 3.43
N TYR A 105 -13.10 4.88 4.68
CA TYR A 105 -13.13 3.67 5.48
C TYR A 105 -14.27 2.76 5.03
N ALA A 106 -14.06 1.45 5.10
CA ALA A 106 -15.13 0.47 4.95
C ALA A 106 -15.00 -0.56 6.07
N LYS A 107 -16.12 -1.00 6.61
CA LYS A 107 -16.17 -2.03 7.64
C LYS A 107 -16.65 -3.34 7.04
N ILE A 108 -16.03 -4.42 7.45
CA ILE A 108 -16.40 -5.78 7.08
C ILE A 108 -16.62 -6.61 8.34
N GLU A 109 -17.64 -7.45 8.30
CA GLU A 109 -17.95 -8.42 9.36
C GLU A 109 -17.29 -9.75 9.00
N VAL A 110 -16.53 -10.28 9.95
CA VAL A 110 -15.85 -11.57 9.83
C VAL A 110 -16.43 -12.51 10.88
N ALA A 111 -16.57 -13.78 10.52
CA ALA A 111 -17.03 -14.79 11.47
C ALA A 111 -16.04 -14.95 12.63
N GLU A 112 -16.55 -15.12 13.85
CA GLU A 112 -15.74 -15.32 15.07
C GLU A 112 -14.91 -16.61 15.04
N THR A 113 -15.33 -17.61 14.26
CA THR A 113 -14.63 -18.89 14.18
C THR A 113 -14.48 -19.34 12.74
N PHE A 114 -13.39 -20.06 12.48
CA PHE A 114 -13.08 -20.59 11.15
C PHE A 114 -14.21 -21.47 10.58
N LYS A 115 -14.86 -22.30 11.41
CA LYS A 115 -15.99 -23.14 11.00
C LYS A 115 -17.20 -22.36 10.48
N LYS A 116 -17.37 -21.11 10.92
CA LYS A 116 -18.46 -20.21 10.50
C LYS A 116 -18.02 -19.25 9.39
N PHE A 117 -16.75 -19.26 9.00
CA PHE A 117 -16.22 -18.36 7.97
C PHE A 117 -16.88 -18.66 6.62
N SER A 118 -17.32 -17.60 5.95
CA SER A 118 -17.82 -17.64 4.59
C SER A 118 -17.35 -16.37 3.89
N PHE A 119 -16.53 -16.54 2.86
CA PHE A 119 -16.01 -15.42 2.07
C PHE A 119 -17.15 -14.56 1.49
N GLU A 120 -18.19 -15.21 0.96
CA GLU A 120 -19.36 -14.52 0.41
C GLU A 120 -20.07 -13.65 1.45
N LYS A 121 -20.33 -14.20 2.65
CA LYS A 121 -20.96 -13.43 3.74
C LYS A 121 -20.09 -12.25 4.17
N THR A 122 -18.79 -12.50 4.32
CA THR A 122 -17.80 -11.47 4.66
C THR A 122 -17.84 -10.33 3.64
N ILE A 123 -17.69 -10.60 2.34
CA ILE A 123 -17.72 -9.54 1.31
C ILE A 123 -19.09 -8.84 1.25
N LYS A 124 -20.22 -9.57 1.36
CA LYS A 124 -21.57 -8.98 1.37
C LYS A 124 -21.83 -8.07 2.58
N SER A 125 -21.08 -8.24 3.66
CA SER A 125 -21.18 -7.38 4.85
C SER A 125 -20.43 -6.05 4.71
N LEU A 126 -19.68 -5.82 3.63
CA LEU A 126 -18.92 -4.60 3.43
C LEU A 126 -19.87 -3.37 3.48
N ARG A 127 -19.57 -2.43 4.37
CA ARG A 127 -20.29 -1.16 4.50
C ARG A 127 -19.30 -0.01 4.48
N LYS A 128 -19.52 0.95 3.57
CA LYS A 128 -18.74 2.19 3.53
C LYS A 128 -19.02 3.01 4.78
N VAL A 129 -17.99 3.62 5.32
CA VAL A 129 -18.05 4.67 6.34
C VAL A 129 -17.64 5.96 5.62
N ASP A 130 -18.54 6.95 5.60
CA ASP A 130 -18.34 8.21 4.86
C ASP A 130 -17.40 9.19 5.56
N ILE A 131 -16.23 8.70 5.95
CA ILE A 131 -15.10 9.49 6.44
C ILE A 131 -14.07 9.50 5.33
N LEU A 132 -13.74 10.70 4.84
CA LEU A 132 -12.68 10.92 3.88
C LEU A 132 -11.38 11.20 4.63
N ASP A 133 -10.31 10.52 4.23
CA ASP A 133 -9.00 10.65 4.87
C ASP A 133 -7.89 10.69 3.81
N ILE A 134 -6.66 10.99 4.23
CA ILE A 134 -5.48 11.08 3.38
C ILE A 134 -5.36 9.80 2.56
N GLY A 135 -5.26 10.03 1.25
CA GLY A 135 -5.32 9.01 0.24
C GLY A 135 -4.08 8.15 0.14
N LYS A 136 -4.10 7.34 -0.93
CA LYS A 136 -3.00 6.52 -1.40
C LYS A 136 -2.65 6.92 -2.82
N THR A 137 -1.44 6.57 -3.24
CA THR A 137 -0.83 7.21 -4.40
C THR A 137 -0.56 6.23 -5.53
N VAL A 138 -0.89 6.64 -6.76
CA VAL A 138 -0.49 5.96 -7.99
C VAL A 138 0.58 6.78 -8.67
N TYR A 139 1.77 6.22 -8.84
CA TYR A 139 2.92 6.89 -9.45
C TYR A 139 2.98 6.64 -10.94
N LYS A 140 3.35 7.67 -11.69
CA LYS A 140 3.91 7.57 -13.05
C LYS A 140 5.40 7.27 -12.90
N THR A 141 5.79 6.05 -13.19
CA THR A 141 7.16 5.56 -12.96
C THR A 141 8.22 6.41 -13.66
N ALA A 142 7.94 6.87 -14.89
CA ALA A 142 8.84 7.74 -15.64
C ALA A 142 9.14 9.09 -14.94
N LYS A 143 8.23 9.58 -14.09
CA LYS A 143 8.32 10.92 -13.47
C LYS A 143 8.53 10.92 -11.96
N ALA A 144 8.51 9.75 -11.32
CA ALA A 144 8.64 9.62 -9.87
C ALA A 144 10.07 9.20 -9.49
N GLU A 145 10.65 9.90 -8.52
CA GLU A 145 11.99 9.59 -7.99
C GLU A 145 11.92 8.90 -6.63
N VAL A 146 10.92 9.26 -5.81
CA VAL A 146 10.73 8.74 -4.45
C VAL A 146 9.27 8.36 -4.27
N ALA A 147 9.04 7.23 -3.61
CA ALA A 147 7.71 6.77 -3.24
C ALA A 147 7.46 6.94 -1.74
N TRP A 148 6.30 7.48 -1.41
CA TRP A 148 5.78 7.58 -0.06
C TRP A 148 4.25 7.50 -0.11
N ILE A 149 3.69 6.60 0.69
CA ILE A 149 2.30 6.20 0.63
C ILE A 149 1.27 7.34 0.73
N HIS A 150 1.54 8.35 1.57
CA HIS A 150 0.63 9.47 1.84
C HIS A 150 1.11 10.82 1.29
N TRP A 151 2.43 10.99 1.17
CA TRP A 151 3.04 12.27 0.83
C TRP A 151 4.20 12.04 -0.14
N PRO A 152 3.94 11.72 -1.42
CA PRO A 152 4.99 11.57 -2.43
C PRO A 152 6.02 12.72 -2.34
N GLY A 153 7.26 12.40 -1.96
CA GLY A 153 8.36 13.35 -1.94
C GLY A 153 8.83 13.59 -3.36
N LEU A 154 8.36 14.67 -3.98
CA LEU A 154 8.60 14.93 -5.40
C LEU A 154 9.57 16.09 -5.57
N LYS A 155 10.73 15.85 -6.18
CA LYS A 155 11.60 16.92 -6.66
C LYS A 155 11.08 17.38 -8.02
N ASN A 156 10.69 18.66 -8.13
CA ASN A 156 10.21 19.28 -9.37
C ASN A 156 8.97 18.62 -10.01
N ALA A 157 8.17 17.87 -9.26
CA ALA A 157 6.93 17.29 -9.76
C ALA A 157 5.77 17.51 -8.78
N SER A 158 4.55 17.54 -9.32
CA SER A 158 3.33 17.70 -8.53
C SER A 158 2.57 16.39 -8.40
N THR A 159 1.85 16.26 -7.30
CA THR A 159 0.82 15.23 -7.12
C THR A 159 -0.51 15.83 -7.49
N ALA A 160 -1.22 15.20 -8.42
CA ALA A 160 -2.60 15.55 -8.70
C ALA A 160 -3.52 14.81 -7.72
N THR A 161 -4.35 15.55 -7.02
CA THR A 161 -5.39 14.97 -6.18
C THR A 161 -6.60 14.63 -7.04
N ILE A 162 -6.98 13.36 -7.05
CA ILE A 162 -8.15 12.90 -7.79
C ILE A 162 -9.43 13.29 -7.03
N PRO A 163 -10.44 13.85 -7.70
CA PRO A 163 -11.70 14.22 -7.04
C PRO A 163 -12.32 13.03 -6.28
N PRO A 164 -12.82 13.21 -5.04
CA PRO A 164 -13.39 12.11 -4.24
C PRO A 164 -14.57 11.36 -4.89
N ASN A 165 -15.26 12.00 -5.84
CA ASN A 165 -16.35 11.42 -6.62
C ASN A 165 -15.87 10.75 -7.91
N LYS A 166 -14.55 10.64 -8.14
CA LYS A 166 -13.92 10.11 -9.35
C LYS A 166 -12.89 9.03 -8.99
N GLY A 167 -13.35 7.80 -8.81
CA GLY A 167 -12.53 6.68 -8.33
C GLY A 167 -12.50 6.64 -6.80
N ARG A 168 -12.40 5.43 -6.22
CA ARG A 168 -12.57 5.26 -4.76
C ARG A 168 -11.52 4.32 -4.21
N MET A 169 -10.72 4.81 -3.27
CA MET A 169 -9.88 3.95 -2.42
C MET A 169 -10.67 3.60 -1.15
N LEU A 170 -10.78 2.31 -0.83
CA LEU A 170 -11.39 1.86 0.42
C LEU A 170 -10.33 1.26 1.33
N HIS A 171 -10.23 1.76 2.55
CA HIS A 171 -9.44 1.14 3.61
C HIS A 171 -10.34 0.21 4.43
N VAL A 172 -10.16 -1.10 4.27
CA VAL A 172 -11.07 -2.12 4.78
C VAL A 172 -10.68 -2.55 6.19
N GLN A 173 -11.58 -2.29 7.14
CA GLN A 173 -11.39 -2.63 8.55
C GLN A 173 -12.30 -3.77 8.99
N ILE A 174 -11.74 -4.72 9.72
CA ILE A 174 -12.50 -5.78 10.38
C ILE A 174 -13.20 -5.18 11.61
N LYS A 175 -14.51 -5.40 11.73
CA LYS A 175 -15.28 -5.03 12.92
C LYS A 175 -14.77 -5.84 14.12
N LYS A 176 -14.17 -5.17 15.11
CA LYS A 176 -13.48 -5.75 16.28
C LYS A 176 -14.28 -6.74 17.15
N SER A 177 -15.59 -6.88 16.97
CA SER A 177 -16.40 -7.84 17.73
C SER A 177 -16.01 -9.32 17.47
N ALA A 178 -15.20 -9.61 16.44
CA ALA A 178 -14.77 -10.97 16.11
C ALA A 178 -13.38 -11.38 16.63
N LEU A 179 -12.64 -10.49 17.30
CA LEU A 179 -11.21 -10.70 17.63
C LEU A 179 -10.88 -10.94 19.10
N TYR A 180 -11.88 -10.97 19.99
CA TYR A 180 -11.69 -11.31 21.41
C TYR A 180 -11.97 -12.78 21.69
N MET A 181 -11.26 -13.72 21.05
CA MET A 181 -11.17 -15.10 21.53
C MET A 181 -9.84 -15.72 21.13
N VAL A 182 -8.78 -15.27 21.79
CA VAL A 182 -7.61 -16.11 22.08
C VAL A 182 -7.40 -15.99 23.58
N ASN A 183 -8.00 -16.94 24.32
CA ASN A 183 -7.53 -17.37 25.63
C ASN A 183 -6.77 -18.67 25.43
#